data_AF-A0A958KS06-F1
#
_entry.id   AF-A0A958KS06-F1
#
_cell.length_a   1.000
_cell.length_b   1.000
_cell.length_c   1.000
_cell.angle_alpha   90.00
_cell.angle_beta   90.00
_cell.angle_gamma   90.00
#
_symmetry.space_group_name_H-M   'P 1'
#
loop_
_entity.id
_entity.type
_entity.pdbx_description
1 polymer ?
#
loop_
_entity_poly.entity_id
_entity_poly.type
_entity_poly.pdbx_seq_one_letter_code
_entity_poly.pdbx_strand_id
1 'polypeptide(L)' 'MKKTIKNILGIMNGTSLDGVDLVLCKKNGKQQISYKSHAALKFPPLLKQKLLKATQNSLSSGEASLLSHE' A
#
# COMPACT_ATOMS: atom_id res chain seq x y z
N MET A 1 -30.31 -17.56 5.07
CA MET A 1 -28.83 -17.37 5.16
C MET A 1 -28.52 -15.95 5.63
N LYS A 2 -27.77 -15.76 6.72
CA LYS A 2 -27.31 -14.42 7.15
C LYS A 2 -26.37 -13.85 6.08
N LYS A 3 -26.63 -12.65 5.57
CA LYS A 3 -25.74 -11.96 4.62
C LYS A 3 -24.47 -11.53 5.37
N THR A 4 -23.34 -12.16 5.08
CA THR A 4 -22.04 -11.77 5.64
C THR A 4 -21.64 -10.39 5.11
N ILE A 5 -21.28 -9.50 6.02
CA ILE A 5 -20.70 -8.19 5.73
C ILE A 5 -19.21 -8.28 6.08
N LYS A 6 -18.33 -7.93 5.15
CA LYS A 6 -16.87 -7.91 5.36
C LYS A 6 -16.35 -6.48 5.29
N ASN A 7 -15.45 -6.12 6.19
CA ASN A 7 -14.62 -4.93 6.00
C ASN A 7 -13.36 -5.35 5.23
N ILE A 8 -12.93 -4.52 4.27
CA ILE A 8 -11.75 -4.76 3.42
C ILE A 8 -10.88 -3.52 3.52
N LEU A 9 -9.59 -3.70 3.77
CA LEU A 9 -8.59 -2.65 3.70
C LEU A 9 -7.82 -2.80 2.39
N GLY A 10 -7.98 -1.86 1.47
CA GLY A 10 -7.12 -1.70 0.30
C GLY A 10 -5.87 -0.94 0.69
N ILE A 11 -4.72 -1.42 0.22
CA ILE A 11 -3.41 -0.82 0.44
C ILE A 11 -2.74 -0.71 -0.93
N MET A 12 -2.30 0.49 -1.29
CA MET A 12 -1.62 0.74 -2.56
C MET A 12 -0.53 1.79 -2.39
N ASN A 13 0.63 1.56 -2.99
CA ASN A 13 1.67 2.57 -3.15
C ASN A 13 1.91 2.81 -4.65
N GLY A 14 1.79 4.07 -5.08
CA GLY A 14 2.07 4.47 -6.45
C GLY A 14 3.57 4.49 -6.75
N THR A 15 3.92 4.48 -8.03
CA THR A 15 5.30 4.61 -8.51
C THR A 15 5.90 6.01 -8.28
N SER A 16 5.10 6.99 -7.84
CA SER A 16 5.59 8.33 -7.47
C SER A 16 6.36 8.35 -6.14
N LEU A 17 6.35 7.26 -5.38
CA LEU A 17 7.08 7.10 -4.10
C LEU A 17 6.71 8.15 -3.04
N ASP A 18 5.46 8.61 -3.03
CA ASP A 18 4.98 9.61 -2.07
C ASP A 18 4.45 8.99 -0.77
N GLY A 19 4.15 7.70 -0.79
CA GLY A 19 3.64 6.98 0.36
C GLY A 19 2.74 5.82 0.00
N VAL A 20 1.88 5.48 0.94
CA VAL A 20 0.88 4.42 0.85
C VAL A 20 -0.51 5.02 1.08
N ASP A 21 -1.42 4.72 0.16
CA ASP A 21 -2.84 4.99 0.30
C ASP A 21 -3.54 3.79 0.92
N LEU A 22 -4.39 4.09 1.90
CA LEU A 22 -5.19 3.13 2.65
C LEU A 22 -6.66 3.45 2.42
N VAL A 23 -7.45 2.46 2.01
CA VAL A 23 -8.90 2.63 1.79
C VAL A 23 -9.66 1.54 2.52
N LEU A 24 -10.52 1.95 3.46
CA LEU A 24 -11.45 1.04 4.12
C LEU A 24 -12.75 0.96 3.32
N CYS A 25 -13.14 -0.26 2.98
CA CYS A 25 -14.34 -0.58 2.22
C CYS A 25 -15.20 -1.58 2.98
N LYS A 26 -16.51 -1.58 2.68
CA LYS A 26 -17.47 -2.58 3.12
C LYS A 26 -17.89 -3.41 1.92
N LYS A 27 -17.85 -4.73 2.03
CA LYS A 27 -18.39 -5.65 1.03
C LYS A 27 -19.62 -6.35 1.59
N ASN A 28 -20.75 -6.22 0.91
CA ASN A 28 -22.01 -6.84 1.31
C ASN A 28 -22.17 -8.25 0.71
N GLY A 29 -23.23 -8.96 1.12
CA GLY A 29 -23.56 -10.29 0.61
C GLY A 29 -23.94 -10.35 -0.88
N LYS A 30 -24.12 -9.20 -1.55
CA LYS A 30 -24.30 -9.08 -3.01
C LYS A 30 -23.00 -8.72 -3.74
N GLN A 31 -21.84 -8.86 -3.08
CA GLN A 31 -20.51 -8.49 -3.60
C GLN A 31 -20.32 -6.98 -3.88
N GLN A 32 -21.30 -6.13 -3.54
CA GLN A 32 -21.16 -4.68 -3.74
C GLN A 32 -20.20 -4.12 -2.71
N ILE A 33 -19.32 -3.23 -3.18
CA ILE A 33 -18.32 -2.54 -2.38
C ILE A 33 -18.79 -1.10 -2.15
N SER A 34 -18.79 -0.66 -0.90
CA SER A 34 -19.02 0.73 -0.53
C SER A 34 -17.79 1.28 0.19
N TYR A 35 -17.36 2.47 -0.21
CA TYR A 35 -16.32 3.24 0.49
C TYR A 35 -16.73 3.53 1.95
N LYS A 36 -15.77 3.55 2.87
CA LYS A 36 -15.96 4.02 4.24
C LYS A 36 -15.02 5.15 4.62
N SER A 37 -13.72 4.97 4.43
CA SER A 37 -12.70 5.96 4.80
C SER A 37 -11.44 5.78 3.97
N HIS A 38 -10.62 6.84 3.94
CA HIS A 38 -9.28 6.80 3.37
C HIS A 38 -8.27 7.41 4.36
N ALA A 39 -7.02 7.02 4.22
CA ALA A 39 -5.87 7.67 4.83
C ALA A 39 -4.68 7.55 3.89
N ALA A 40 -3.74 8.49 3.98
CA ALA A 40 -2.48 8.42 3.24
C ALA A 40 -1.32 8.57 4.24
N LEU A 41 -0.31 7.72 4.11
CA LEU A 41 0.88 7.72 4.94
C LEU A 41 2.09 7.97 4.07
N LYS A 42 2.85 9.03 4.37
CA LYS A 42 4.10 9.31 3.65
C LYS A 42 5.16 8.28 4.01
N PHE A 43 5.97 7.89 3.03
CA PHE A 43 7.14 7.08 3.33
C PHE A 43 8.12 7.85 4.24
N PRO A 44 8.74 7.18 5.22
CA PRO A 44 9.86 7.75 5.96
C PRO A 44 10.96 8.25 5.00
N PRO A 45 11.63 9.39 5.27
CA PRO A 45 12.59 9.97 4.33
C PRO A 45 13.71 9.01 3.92
N LEU A 46 14.22 8.20 4.86
CA LEU A 46 15.25 7.20 4.59
C LEU A 46 14.77 6.10 3.64
N LEU A 47 13.56 5.58 3.84
CA LEU A 47 12.96 4.59 2.95
C LEU A 47 12.73 5.20 1.55
N LYS A 48 12.19 6.42 1.48
CA LYS A 48 12.00 7.12 0.20
C LYS A 48 13.32 7.27 -0.57
N GLN A 49 14.41 7.62 0.11
CA GLN A 49 15.74 7.70 -0.52
C GLN A 49 16.24 6.35 -1.06
N LYS A 50 16.08 5.26 -0.29
CA LYS A 50 16.47 3.93 -0.78
C LYS A 50 15.63 3.49 -1.97
N LEU A 51 14.32 3.71 -1.93
CA LEU A 51 13.42 3.43 -3.05
C LEU A 51 13.82 4.23 -4.31
N LEU A 52 14.19 5.51 -4.17
CA LEU A 52 14.72 6.31 -5.28
C LEU A 52 16.02 5.76 -5.85
N LYS A 53 16.94 5.25 -5.02
CA LYS A 53 18.14 4.57 -5.53
C LYS A 53 17.81 3.28 -6.28
N ALA A 54 16.79 2.54 -5.81
CA ALA A 54 16.32 1.33 -6.49
C ALA A 54 15.80 1.65 -7.90
N THR A 55 15.04 2.74 -8.08
CA THR A 55 14.55 3.15 -9.41
C THR A 55 15.65 3.59 -10.36
N GLN A 56 16.80 4.00 -9.84
CA GLN A 56 17.99 4.39 -10.60
C GLN A 56 18.94 3.21 -10.84
N ASN A 57 18.54 1.97 -10.50
CA ASN A 57 19.37 0.78 -10.56
C ASN A 57 20.72 0.94 -9.83
N SER A 58 20.71 1.73 -8.75
CA SER A 58 21.90 2.12 -7.99
C SER A 58 22.05 1.36 -6.67
N LEU A 59 21.33 0.25 -6.52
CA LEU A 59 21.41 -0.64 -5.36
C LEU A 59 22.06 -1.96 -5.77
N SER A 60 22.84 -2.54 -4.86
CA SER A 60 23.23 -3.94 -4.96
C SER A 60 22.02 -4.87 -4.81
N SER A 61 22.15 -6.11 -5.27
CA SER A 61 21.11 -7.14 -5.11
C SER A 61 20.74 -7.40 -3.63
N GLY A 62 21.72 -7.30 -2.72
CA GLY A 62 21.50 -7.40 -1.28
C GLY A 62 20.65 -6.27 -0.74
N GLU A 63 20.97 -5.03 -1.09
CA GLU A 63 20.19 -3.85 -0.68
C GLU A 63 18.78 -3.87 -1.26
N ALA A 64 18.62 -4.29 -2.51
CA ALA A 64 17.31 -4.43 -3.15
C ALA A 64 16.44 -5.50 -2.47
N SER A 65 17.04 -6.61 -2.03
CA SER A 65 16.34 -7.66 -1.29
C SER A 65 15.78 -7.15 0.04
N LEU A 66 16.58 -6.38 0.79
CA LEU A 66 16.19 -5.83 2.09
C LEU A 66 14.98 -4.89 2.00
N LEU A 67 14.81 -4.17 0.88
CA LEU A 67 13.67 -3.27 0.69
C LEU A 67 12.31 -3.97 0.71
N SER A 68 12.24 -5.27 0.45
CA SER A 68 10.98 -6.02 0.52
C SER A 68 10.47 -6.24 1.96
N HIS A 69 11.32 -6.00 2.95
CA HIS A 69 11.03 -6.19 4.38
C HIS A 69 10.94 -4.87 5.17
N GLU A 70 11.16 -3.72 4.51
CA GLU A 70 11.07 -2.37 5.09
C GLU A 70 9.70 -1.72 4.81
#